data_AF-A0A5E4JSL9-F1
#
_entry.id   AF-A0A5E4JSL9-F1
#
_cell.length_a   1.000
_cell.length_b   1.000
_cell.length_c   1.000
_cell.angle_alpha   90.00
_cell.angle_beta   90.00
_cell.angle_gamma   90.00
#
_symmetry.space_group_name_H-M   'P 1'
#
loop_
_entity.id
_entity.type
_entity.pdbx_description
1 polymer ?
#
loop_
_entity_poly.entity_id
_entity_poly.type
_entity_poly.pdbx_seq_one_letter_code
_entity_poly.pdbx_strand_id
1 'polypeptide(L)'
;MGLFNKKEGSRPPANPPKLPELPPIYSDREYSATDLPQLPSFPNNSFGEKISQSAIKQAVSGKEEVDRGFDADESEENWMMPKPQKRSFTQELPFVGKSLTRDVASVPKEFEAAEHRVRNVEPVFVRLDKFEESLHTFKKTKEKITEIERMLDQTKHIKEQEEKELEYWEMEIQKIKEQIEKIDRDIFSKVQ
;
A
#
# COMPACT_ATOMS: atom_id res chain seq x y z
N MET A 1 -52.48 35.91 -24.93
CA MET A 1 -53.46 34.90 -24.48
C MET A 1 -52.63 33.68 -24.05
N GLY A 2 -52.24 33.43 -22.79
CA GLY A 2 -52.87 33.67 -21.50
C GLY A 2 -53.33 32.32 -20.94
N LEU A 3 -52.42 31.49 -20.38
CA LEU A 3 -52.81 30.16 -19.86
C LEU A 3 -51.82 29.52 -18.86
N PHE A 4 -51.44 30.24 -17.81
CA PHE A 4 -50.92 29.62 -16.58
C PHE A 4 -51.65 30.18 -15.36
N ASN A 5 -52.65 29.43 -14.88
CA ASN A 5 -53.30 29.68 -13.61
C ASN A 5 -52.55 28.95 -12.50
N LYS A 6 -52.00 29.75 -11.59
CA LYS A 6 -51.44 29.38 -10.30
C LYS A 6 -52.49 28.65 -9.45
N LYS A 7 -52.20 27.43 -8.98
CA LYS A 7 -52.97 26.76 -7.93
C LYS A 7 -52.04 26.50 -6.75
N GLU A 8 -52.20 27.32 -5.71
CA GLU A 8 -51.61 27.13 -4.39
C GLU A 8 -52.14 25.83 -3.76
N GLY A 9 -51.21 24.98 -3.36
CA GLY A 9 -51.46 23.78 -2.59
C GLY A 9 -50.20 23.46 -1.80
N SER A 10 -49.98 24.17 -0.69
CA SER A 10 -48.86 23.94 0.22
C SER A 10 -49.02 22.58 0.90
N ARG A 11 -48.38 21.54 0.35
CA ARG A 11 -48.07 20.33 1.12
C ARG A 11 -46.80 20.63 1.91
N PRO A 12 -46.77 20.43 3.24
CA PRO A 12 -45.52 20.53 3.98
C PRO A 12 -44.55 19.46 3.47
N PRO A 13 -43.24 19.74 3.42
CA PRO A 13 -42.25 18.76 2.96
C PRO A 13 -42.31 17.52 3.86
N ALA A 14 -42.27 16.34 3.24
CA ALA A 14 -42.18 15.08 3.94
C ALA A 14 -40.91 15.09 4.81
N ASN A 15 -41.08 14.87 6.12
CA ASN A 15 -39.96 14.77 7.05
C ASN A 15 -39.06 13.59 6.64
N PRO A 16 -37.75 13.77 6.53
CA PRO A 16 -36.83 12.66 6.25
C PRO A 16 -36.89 11.62 7.39
N PRO A 17 -36.62 10.33 7.09
CA PRO A 17 -36.59 9.28 8.11
C PRO A 17 -35.54 9.63 9.18
N LYS A 18 -35.92 9.46 10.45
CA LYS A 18 -35.01 9.69 11.58
C LYS A 18 -33.86 8.69 11.50
N LEU A 19 -32.63 9.19 11.46
CA LEU A 19 -31.44 8.33 11.49
C LEU A 19 -31.41 7.51 12.80
N PRO A 20 -30.86 6.29 12.76
CA PRO A 20 -30.64 5.50 13.96
C PRO A 20 -29.73 6.25 14.93
N GLU A 21 -30.08 6.21 16.22
CA GLU A 21 -29.29 6.84 17.27
C GLU A 21 -27.97 6.08 17.45
N LEU A 22 -26.86 6.81 17.44
CA LEU A 22 -25.54 6.25 17.68
C LEU A 22 -25.45 5.74 19.12
N PRO A 23 -24.75 4.61 19.36
CA PRO A 23 -24.53 4.11 20.70
C PRO A 23 -23.84 5.17 21.56
N PRO A 24 -24.21 5.30 22.85
CA PRO A 24 -23.59 6.26 23.75
C PRO A 24 -22.11 5.94 23.89
N ILE A 25 -21.26 6.91 23.52
CA ILE A 25 -19.84 6.84 23.78
C ILE A 25 -19.67 7.09 25.28
N TYR A 26 -19.30 6.05 26.03
CA TYR A 26 -18.98 6.16 27.45
C TYR A 26 -17.72 7.02 27.61
N SER A 27 -17.90 8.31 27.88
CA SER A 27 -16.81 9.28 28.11
C SER A 27 -16.11 9.10 29.46
N ASP A 28 -16.58 8.17 30.30
CA ASP A 28 -16.19 8.09 31.72
C ASP A 28 -15.11 7.04 32.02
N ARG A 29 -14.40 6.52 31.01
CA ARG A 29 -13.14 5.81 31.27
C ARG A 29 -12.03 6.86 31.39
N GLU A 30 -11.78 7.28 32.63
CA GLU A 30 -10.45 7.73 33.04
C GLU A 30 -9.46 6.60 32.72
N TYR A 31 -8.85 6.66 31.53
CA TYR A 31 -7.73 5.79 31.20
C TYR A 31 -6.57 6.21 32.10
N SER A 32 -6.37 5.51 33.22
CA SER A 32 -5.11 5.63 33.94
C SER A 32 -4.00 5.24 32.99
N ALA A 33 -2.93 6.05 32.92
CA ALA A 33 -1.79 5.85 32.02
C ALA A 33 -1.06 4.49 32.21
N THR A 34 -1.53 3.66 33.14
CA THR A 34 -1.05 2.30 33.44
C THR A 34 -1.56 1.23 32.50
N ASP A 35 -2.64 1.47 31.75
CA ASP A 35 -3.32 0.44 30.94
C ASP A 35 -3.02 0.52 29.43
N LEU A 36 -2.12 1.42 29.02
CA LEU A 36 -1.64 1.45 27.64
C LEU A 36 -0.62 0.31 27.43
N PRO A 37 -0.82 -0.57 26.44
CA PRO A 37 0.17 -1.59 26.11
C PRO A 37 1.47 -0.87 25.71
N GLN A 38 2.52 -1.05 26.53
CA GLN A 38 3.81 -0.44 26.24
C GLN A 38 4.34 -1.03 24.94
N LEU A 39 4.67 -0.13 24.00
CA LEU A 39 5.35 -0.52 22.78
C LEU A 39 6.68 -1.20 23.13
N PRO A 40 7.08 -2.25 22.40
CA PRO A 40 8.38 -2.86 22.60
C PRO A 40 9.47 -1.79 22.41
N SER A 41 10.22 -1.52 23.48
CA SER A 41 11.34 -0.60 23.43
C SER A 41 12.46 -1.17 22.58
N PHE A 42 13.13 -0.32 21.80
CA PHE A 42 14.30 -0.73 21.03
C PHE A 42 15.41 -1.25 21.96
N PRO A 43 16.16 -2.28 21.54
CA PRO A 43 17.28 -2.79 22.32
C PRO A 43 18.40 -1.74 22.40
N ASN A 44 18.76 -1.31 23.61
CA ASN A 44 19.87 -0.40 23.90
C ASN A 44 21.25 -1.08 23.77
N ASN A 45 21.43 -1.94 22.77
CA ASN A 45 22.72 -2.54 22.45
C ASN A 45 23.43 -1.70 21.38
N SER A 46 24.77 -1.74 21.36
CA SER A 46 25.60 -0.94 20.43
C SER A 46 25.28 -1.16 18.94
N PHE A 47 24.54 -2.23 18.62
CA PHE A 47 24.01 -2.49 17.29
C PHE A 47 22.80 -1.60 16.93
N GLY A 48 21.87 -1.37 17.86
CA GLY A 48 20.67 -0.57 17.64
C GLY A 48 20.98 0.93 17.49
N GLU A 49 21.92 1.45 18.27
CA GLU A 49 22.35 2.85 18.16
C GLU A 49 23.01 3.18 16.81
N LYS A 50 23.77 2.23 16.24
CA LYS A 50 24.41 2.40 14.92
C LYS A 50 23.42 2.48 13.76
N ILE A 51 22.31 1.75 13.86
CA ILE A 51 21.25 1.77 12.84
C ILE A 51 20.55 3.15 12.83
N SER A 52 20.22 3.69 14.01
CA SER A 52 19.60 5.02 14.12
C SER A 52 20.53 6.14 13.64
N GLN A 53 21.81 6.10 14.04
CA GLN A 53 22.77 7.16 13.68
C GLN A 53 23.15 7.17 12.20
N SER A 54 23.22 6.01 11.54
CA SER A 54 23.56 5.92 10.11
C SER A 54 22.43 6.46 9.23
N ALA A 55 21.17 6.14 9.56
CA ALA A 55 20.01 6.66 8.85
C ALA A 55 19.88 8.18 8.97
N ILE A 56 20.07 8.73 10.18
CA ILE A 56 20.03 10.18 10.41
C ILE A 56 21.20 10.88 9.70
N LYS A 57 22.41 10.31 9.74
CA LYS A 57 23.56 10.87 9.01
C LYS A 57 23.36 10.89 7.50
N GLN A 58 22.73 9.86 6.93
CA GLN A 58 22.48 9.79 5.49
C GLN A 58 21.46 10.85 5.06
N ALA A 59 20.42 11.10 5.87
CA ALA A 59 19.43 12.14 5.61
C ALA A 59 19.99 13.57 5.76
N VAL A 60 20.88 13.80 6.74
CA VAL A 60 21.46 15.12 7.01
C VAL A 60 22.63 15.45 6.09
N SER A 61 23.37 14.45 5.59
CA SER A 61 24.55 14.68 4.76
C SER A 61 24.22 15.18 3.35
N GLY A 62 22.95 15.21 2.93
CA GLY A 62 22.50 15.88 1.71
C GLY A 62 23.30 15.56 0.45
N LYS A 63 23.89 14.36 0.35
CA LYS A 63 24.59 13.93 -0.86
C LYS A 63 23.55 13.60 -1.92
N GLU A 64 23.16 14.65 -2.61
CA GLU A 64 22.82 14.75 -4.02
C GLU A 64 22.80 13.38 -4.71
N GLU A 65 21.59 12.95 -5.06
CA GLU A 65 21.37 11.90 -6.05
C GLU A 65 22.07 12.34 -7.33
N VAL A 66 23.30 11.87 -7.52
CA VAL A 66 24.01 12.00 -8.78
C VAL A 66 23.24 11.16 -9.78
N ASP A 67 22.47 11.89 -10.59
CA ASP A 67 22.16 11.63 -12.00
C ASP A 67 23.05 10.51 -12.59
N ARG A 68 22.55 9.28 -12.49
CA ARG A 68 23.00 8.18 -13.34
C ARG A 68 21.84 7.88 -14.26
N GLY A 69 22.00 8.36 -15.48
CA GLY A 69 21.23 7.91 -16.63
C GLY A 69 21.10 6.39 -16.60
N PHE A 70 19.85 5.93 -16.66
CA PHE A 70 19.52 4.55 -16.91
C PHE A 70 19.85 4.26 -18.37
N ASP A 71 21.10 3.89 -18.63
CA ASP A 71 21.38 2.97 -19.73
C ASP A 71 20.76 1.62 -19.35
N ALA A 72 19.67 1.32 -20.04
CA ALA A 72 19.06 0.00 -20.07
C ALA A 72 20.01 -0.93 -20.83
N ASP A 73 20.89 -1.62 -20.12
CA ASP A 73 21.50 -2.84 -20.65
C ASP A 73 21.76 -3.87 -19.54
N GLU A 74 21.37 -5.10 -19.86
CA GLU A 74 21.69 -6.38 -19.23
C GLU A 74 22.26 -6.37 -17.79
N SER A 75 21.39 -6.68 -16.82
CA SER A 75 21.82 -7.10 -15.48
C SER A 75 21.19 -8.44 -15.14
N GLU A 76 21.90 -9.49 -15.53
CA GLU A 76 21.74 -10.86 -15.05
C GLU A 76 21.56 -10.91 -13.51
N GLU A 77 20.44 -11.47 -13.09
CA GLU A 77 20.42 -12.66 -12.23
C GLU A 77 21.52 -12.75 -11.16
N ASN A 78 21.57 -11.83 -10.19
CA ASN A 78 22.33 -12.08 -8.96
C ASN A 78 21.71 -11.45 -7.71
N TRP A 79 20.46 -11.83 -7.44
CA TRP A 79 19.89 -11.63 -6.10
C TRP A 79 20.58 -12.59 -5.13
N MET A 80 21.42 -12.01 -4.27
CA MET A 80 22.13 -12.64 -3.16
C MET A 80 21.16 -13.18 -2.09
N MET A 81 20.35 -14.18 -2.43
CA MET A 81 19.75 -15.04 -1.41
C MET A 81 20.86 -15.92 -0.82
N PRO A 82 21.13 -15.87 0.49
CA PRO A 82 21.95 -16.90 1.11
C PRO A 82 21.25 -18.24 0.91
N LYS A 83 21.87 -19.13 0.13
CA LYS A 83 21.39 -20.51 -0.06
C LYS A 83 21.16 -21.13 1.32
N PRO A 84 19.96 -21.66 1.63
CA PRO A 84 19.74 -22.35 2.89
C PRO A 84 20.73 -23.52 2.98
N GLN A 85 21.60 -23.49 3.99
CA GLN A 85 22.49 -24.60 4.29
C GLN A 85 21.62 -25.83 4.55
N LYS A 86 21.64 -26.78 3.61
CA LYS A 86 21.04 -28.10 3.78
C LYS A 86 21.74 -28.79 4.94
N ARG A 87 21.16 -28.71 6.14
CA ARG A 87 21.55 -29.57 7.26
C ARG A 87 21.09 -30.98 6.91
N SER A 88 22.00 -31.82 6.43
CA SER A 88 21.82 -33.28 6.43
C SER A 88 21.92 -33.75 7.89
N PHE A 89 20.84 -33.60 8.64
CA PHE A 89 20.70 -34.20 9.97
C PHE A 89 19.73 -35.37 9.85
N THR A 90 20.13 -36.38 9.10
CA THR A 90 19.52 -37.72 9.16
C THR A 90 20.50 -38.61 9.90
N GLN A 91 20.55 -38.44 11.22
CA GLN A 91 21.07 -39.50 12.07
C GLN A 91 19.89 -40.45 12.28
N GLU A 92 19.86 -41.54 11.50
CA GLU A 92 18.90 -42.62 11.69
C GLU A 92 19.07 -43.17 13.10
N LEU A 93 18.11 -42.86 13.97
CA LEU A 93 18.00 -43.51 15.27
C LEU A 93 17.59 -44.97 15.01
N PRO A 94 18.28 -45.96 15.58
CA PRO A 94 17.85 -47.34 15.50
C PRO A 94 16.49 -47.46 16.19
N PHE A 95 15.48 -47.81 15.40
CA PHE A 95 14.15 -48.16 15.88
C PHE A 95 14.25 -49.48 16.67
N VAL A 96 14.58 -49.37 17.96
CA VAL A 96 14.47 -50.48 18.90
C VAL A 96 13.00 -50.62 19.27
N GLY A 97 12.32 -51.51 18.56
CA GLY A 97 11.01 -52.01 18.94
C GLY A 97 11.09 -52.70 20.30
N LYS A 98 10.83 -51.95 21.36
CA LYS A 98 10.39 -52.50 22.65
C LYS A 98 9.05 -51.87 22.99
N SER A 99 8.01 -52.68 22.82
CA SER A 99 6.70 -52.48 23.43
C SER A 99 6.90 -52.46 24.94
N LEU A 100 7.17 -51.28 25.50
CA LEU A 100 7.12 -51.05 26.93
C LEU A 100 5.65 -50.86 27.29
N THR A 101 5.14 -51.86 27.99
CA THR A 101 3.94 -51.78 28.81
C THR A 101 3.97 -50.46 29.59
N ARG A 102 2.88 -49.72 29.42
CA ARG A 102 2.62 -48.40 30.00
C ARG A 102 2.42 -48.53 31.52
N ASP A 103 3.51 -48.68 32.25
CA ASP A 103 3.53 -48.29 33.65
C ASP A 103 3.65 -46.77 33.70
N VAL A 104 2.69 -46.16 34.38
CA VAL A 104 2.51 -44.72 34.53
C VAL A 104 3.64 -44.18 35.42
N ALA A 105 4.83 -43.99 34.83
CA ALA A 105 5.88 -43.19 35.42
C ALA A 105 5.48 -41.72 35.26
N SER A 106 5.15 -41.08 36.39
CA SER A 106 4.85 -39.65 36.47
C SER A 106 5.96 -38.85 35.79
N VAL A 107 5.57 -38.05 34.78
CA VAL A 107 6.44 -37.03 34.20
C VAL A 107 7.00 -36.16 35.34
N PRO A 108 8.31 -35.88 35.40
CA PRO A 108 8.85 -35.00 36.42
C PRO A 108 8.15 -33.63 36.36
N LYS A 109 7.72 -33.10 37.51
CA LYS A 109 6.98 -31.82 37.65
C LYS A 109 7.64 -30.63 36.93
N GLU A 110 8.94 -30.70 36.70
CA GLU A 110 9.73 -29.69 35.98
C GLU A 110 9.39 -29.60 34.48
N PHE A 111 8.80 -30.65 33.88
CA PHE A 111 8.42 -30.68 32.47
C PHE A 111 6.94 -30.34 32.18
N GLU A 112 6.08 -30.24 33.20
CA GLU A 112 4.67 -29.80 33.02
C GLU A 112 4.59 -28.38 32.43
N ALA A 113 5.50 -27.49 32.83
CA ALA A 113 5.54 -26.11 32.32
C ALA A 113 5.92 -26.03 30.84
N ALA A 114 6.69 -26.99 30.32
CA ALA A 114 7.06 -27.07 28.91
C ALA A 114 5.92 -27.66 28.06
N GLU A 115 5.18 -28.63 28.58
CA GLU A 115 4.07 -29.27 27.88
C GLU A 115 2.92 -28.28 27.61
N HIS A 116 2.60 -27.41 28.58
CA HIS A 116 1.63 -26.34 28.39
C HIS A 116 2.05 -25.30 27.34
N ARG A 117 3.36 -25.06 27.18
CA ARG A 117 3.87 -24.13 26.15
C ARG A 117 3.72 -24.69 24.75
N VAL A 118 3.86 -26.01 24.56
CA VAL A 118 3.75 -26.66 23.24
C VAL A 118 2.29 -26.80 22.80
N ARG A 119 1.36 -27.04 23.73
CA ARG A 119 -0.09 -27.11 23.42
C ARG A 119 -0.70 -25.75 22.99
N ASN A 120 -0.08 -24.64 23.39
CA ASN A 120 -0.53 -23.29 23.05
C ASN A 120 0.06 -22.76 21.73
N VAL A 121 0.95 -23.52 21.08
CA VAL A 121 1.44 -23.17 19.75
C VAL A 121 0.39 -23.66 18.74
N GLU A 122 -0.25 -22.73 18.02
CA GLU A 122 -1.18 -23.07 16.94
C GLU A 122 -0.59 -24.20 16.07
N PRO A 123 -1.40 -25.21 15.70
CA PRO A 123 -0.91 -26.34 14.92
C PRO A 123 -0.29 -25.82 13.63
N VAL A 124 0.82 -26.44 13.21
CA VAL A 124 1.62 -26.05 12.04
C VAL A 124 0.75 -25.81 10.78
N PHE A 125 -0.34 -26.56 10.65
CA PHE A 125 -1.34 -26.40 9.59
C PHE A 125 -2.02 -25.03 9.57
N VAL A 126 -2.39 -24.45 10.73
CA VAL A 126 -2.99 -23.10 10.82
C VAL A 126 -2.03 -22.02 10.32
N ARG A 127 -0.72 -22.25 10.44
CA ARG A 127 0.30 -21.32 9.93
C ARG A 127 0.45 -21.40 8.41
N LEU A 128 0.26 -22.57 7.82
CA LEU A 128 0.31 -22.76 6.37
C LEU A 128 -0.92 -22.15 5.69
N ASP A 129 -2.12 -22.32 6.27
CA ASP A 129 -3.35 -21.74 5.74
C ASP A 129 -3.30 -20.21 5.72
N LYS A 130 -2.87 -19.58 6.83
CA LYS A 130 -2.67 -18.12 6.92
C LYS A 130 -1.62 -17.60 5.92
N PHE A 131 -0.60 -18.40 5.64
CA PHE A 131 0.43 -18.06 4.67
C PHE A 131 -0.11 -18.12 3.23
N GLU A 132 -0.91 -19.13 2.90
CA GLU A 132 -1.57 -19.22 1.59
C GLU A 132 -2.52 -18.04 1.34
N GLU A 133 -3.30 -17.66 2.35
CA GLU A 133 -4.16 -16.47 2.29
C GLU A 133 -3.33 -15.18 2.05
N SER A 134 -2.22 -15.04 2.76
CA SER A 134 -1.29 -13.90 2.59
C SER A 134 -0.65 -13.88 1.19
N LEU A 135 -0.31 -15.04 0.62
CA LEU A 135 0.19 -15.13 -0.76
C LEU A 135 -0.88 -14.76 -1.78
N HIS A 136 -2.13 -15.16 -1.55
CA HIS A 136 -3.22 -14.82 -2.43
C HIS A 136 -3.53 -13.32 -2.42
N THR A 137 -3.56 -12.70 -1.25
CA THR A 137 -3.69 -11.24 -1.12
C THR A 137 -2.52 -10.50 -1.76
N PHE A 138 -1.28 -10.99 -1.60
CA PHE A 138 -0.11 -10.44 -2.26
C PHE A 138 -0.22 -10.48 -3.79
N LYS A 139 -0.64 -11.61 -4.37
CA LYS A 139 -0.86 -11.75 -5.82
C LYS A 139 -1.91 -10.76 -6.32
N LYS A 140 -3.05 -10.64 -5.64
CA LYS A 140 -4.09 -9.65 -5.97
C LYS A 140 -3.56 -8.22 -5.92
N THR A 141 -2.76 -7.89 -4.91
CA THR A 141 -2.15 -6.56 -4.80
C THR A 141 -1.19 -6.30 -5.96
N LYS A 142 -0.38 -7.29 -6.34
CA LYS A 142 0.50 -7.17 -7.52
C LYS A 142 -0.28 -6.95 -8.81
N GLU A 143 -1.35 -7.71 -9.02
CA GLU A 143 -2.24 -7.52 -10.19
C GLU A 143 -2.82 -6.11 -10.23
N LYS A 144 -3.30 -5.59 -9.10
CA LYS A 144 -3.78 -4.20 -8.99
C LYS A 144 -2.70 -3.17 -9.27
N ILE A 145 -1.47 -3.39 -8.80
CA ILE A 145 -0.34 -2.49 -9.09
C ILE A 145 -0.09 -2.46 -10.61
N THR A 146 -0.03 -3.62 -11.26
CA THR A 146 0.17 -3.67 -12.72
C THR A 146 -0.96 -3.03 -13.51
N GLU A 147 -2.21 -3.11 -13.01
CA GLU A 147 -3.35 -2.42 -13.61
C GLU A 147 -3.21 -0.89 -13.49
N ILE A 148 -2.82 -0.39 -12.30
CA ILE A 148 -2.57 1.02 -12.07
C ILE A 148 -1.43 1.54 -12.95
N GLU A 149 -0.32 0.80 -13.07
CA GLU A 149 0.79 1.15 -13.96
C GLU A 149 0.31 1.30 -15.41
N ARG A 150 -0.49 0.36 -15.90
CA ARG A 150 -1.08 0.46 -17.25
C ARG A 150 -1.96 1.69 -17.40
N MET A 151 -2.79 2.02 -16.39
CA MET A 151 -3.63 3.22 -16.41
C MET A 151 -2.81 4.52 -16.42
N LEU A 152 -1.68 4.55 -15.70
CA LEU A 152 -0.77 5.69 -15.70
C LEU A 152 -0.12 5.88 -17.09
N ASP A 153 0.32 4.81 -17.72
CA ASP A 153 0.87 4.86 -19.08
C ASP A 153 -0.16 5.37 -20.10
N GLN A 154 -1.40 4.88 -20.01
CA GLN A 154 -2.51 5.37 -20.84
C GLN A 154 -2.77 6.86 -20.62
N THR A 155 -2.77 7.31 -19.36
CA THR A 155 -2.97 8.73 -19.02
C THR A 155 -1.84 9.60 -19.60
N LYS A 156 -0.60 9.12 -19.51
CA LYS A 156 0.56 9.81 -20.10
C LYS A 156 0.42 9.92 -21.62
N HIS A 157 -0.02 8.86 -22.28
CA HIS A 157 -0.25 8.86 -23.72
C HIS A 157 -1.34 9.86 -24.14
N ILE A 158 -2.47 9.89 -23.43
CA ILE A 158 -3.56 10.85 -23.68
C ILE A 158 -3.06 12.28 -23.52
N LYS A 159 -2.31 12.57 -22.45
CA LYS A 159 -1.73 13.89 -22.22
C LYS A 159 -0.83 14.34 -23.39
N GLU A 160 -0.02 13.43 -23.93
CA GLU A 160 0.83 13.73 -25.09
C GLU A 160 0.01 14.03 -26.36
N GLN A 161 -1.12 13.34 -26.55
CA GLN A 161 -2.02 13.61 -27.68
C GLN A 161 -2.70 14.97 -27.52
N GLU A 162 -3.21 15.29 -26.33
CA GLU A 162 -3.84 16.58 -26.03
C GLU A 162 -2.85 17.74 -26.23
N GLU A 163 -1.59 17.58 -25.81
CA GLU A 163 -0.55 18.59 -26.00
C GLU A 163 -0.28 18.87 -27.49
N LYS A 164 -0.25 17.83 -28.33
CA LYS A 164 -0.11 17.97 -29.79
C LYS A 164 -1.33 18.67 -30.42
N GLU A 165 -2.54 18.36 -29.96
CA GLU A 165 -3.75 19.03 -30.44
C GLU A 165 -3.78 20.50 -30.04
N LEU A 166 -3.34 20.85 -28.83
CA LEU A 166 -3.21 22.23 -28.36
C LEU A 166 -2.19 23.01 -29.21
N GLU A 167 -1.03 22.43 -29.49
CA GLU A 167 -0.02 23.03 -30.37
C GLU A 167 -0.59 23.27 -31.77
N TYR A 168 -1.31 22.28 -32.33
CA TYR A 168 -1.99 22.42 -33.61
C TYR A 168 -3.02 23.57 -33.61
N TRP A 169 -3.86 23.67 -32.57
CA TRP A 169 -4.81 24.78 -32.44
C TRP A 169 -4.13 26.14 -32.29
N GLU A 170 -3.00 26.21 -31.58
CA GLU A 170 -2.23 27.44 -31.46
C GLU A 170 -1.72 27.91 -32.83
N MET A 171 -1.18 26.99 -33.64
CA MET A 171 -0.75 27.28 -35.00
C MET A 171 -1.90 27.78 -35.88
N GLU A 172 -3.08 27.16 -35.79
CA GLU A 172 -4.26 27.60 -36.54
C GLU A 172 -4.72 29.01 -36.11
N ILE A 173 -4.74 29.28 -34.81
CA ILE A 173 -5.07 30.61 -34.28
C ILE A 173 -4.08 31.66 -34.77
N GLN A 174 -2.77 31.37 -34.77
CA GLN A 174 -1.75 32.27 -35.31
C GLN A 174 -1.99 32.56 -36.79
N LYS A 175 -2.28 31.54 -37.59
CA LYS A 175 -2.60 31.71 -39.02
C LYS A 175 -3.84 32.59 -39.24
N ILE A 176 -4.88 32.42 -38.44
CA ILE A 176 -6.09 33.26 -38.50
C ILE A 176 -5.75 34.71 -38.12
N LYS A 177 -4.94 34.92 -37.07
CA LYS A 177 -4.47 36.26 -36.68
C LYS A 177 -3.71 36.94 -37.83
N GLU A 178 -2.79 36.24 -38.47
CA GLU A 178 -2.06 36.76 -39.63
C GLU A 178 -3.00 37.12 -40.80
N GLN A 179 -4.04 36.33 -41.04
CA GLN A 179 -5.04 36.63 -42.06
C GLN A 179 -5.84 37.89 -41.71
N ILE A 180 -6.23 38.06 -40.45
CA ILE A 180 -6.92 39.25 -39.98
C ILE A 180 -6.01 40.48 -40.14
N GLU A 181 -4.74 40.41 -39.74
CA GLU A 181 -3.78 41.51 -39.92
C GLU A 181 -3.52 41.87 -41.38
N LYS A 182 -3.58 40.90 -42.30
CA LYS A 182 -3.50 41.18 -43.75
C LYS A 182 -4.74 41.93 -44.22
N ILE A 183 -5.93 41.49 -43.83
CA ILE A 183 -7.19 42.16 -44.17
C ILE A 183 -7.22 43.57 -43.59
N ASP A 184 -6.79 43.75 -42.34
CA ASP A 184 -6.70 45.04 -41.66
C ASP A 184 -5.83 46.02 -42.45
N ARG A 185 -4.61 45.60 -42.80
CA ARG A 185 -3.69 46.40 -43.65
C ARG A 185 -4.28 46.71 -45.03
N ASP A 186 -4.95 45.76 -45.67
CA ASP A 186 -5.58 45.95 -46.98
C ASP A 186 -6.78 46.92 -46.94
N ILE A 187 -7.54 46.92 -45.84
CA ILE A 187 -8.65 47.87 -45.64
C ILE A 187 -8.10 49.27 -45.35
N PHE A 188 -7.17 49.39 -44.41
CA PHE A 188 -6.64 50.69 -44.00
C PHE A 188 -5.73 51.35 -45.04
N SER A 189 -5.08 50.58 -45.92
CA SER A 189 -4.32 51.13 -47.04
C SER A 189 -5.18 51.74 -48.15
N LYS A 190 -6.47 51.39 -48.24
CA LYS A 190 -7.40 51.92 -49.26
C LYS A 190 -8.20 53.13 -48.79
N VAL A 191 -8.17 53.46 -47.50
CA VAL A 191 -8.96 54.55 -46.90
C VAL A 191 -8.12 55.84 -46.74
N GLN A 192 -6.86 55.83 -47.20
CA GLN A 192 -5.96 56.98 -47.24
C GLN A 192 -5.68 57.40 -48.68
#